data_AF-A0A7X8CN41-F1
#
_entry.id   AF-A0A7X8CN41-F1
#
_cell.length_a   1.000
_cell.length_b   1.000
_cell.length_c   1.000
_cell.angle_alpha   90.00
_cell.angle_beta   90.00
_cell.angle_gamma   90.00
#
_symmetry.space_group_name_H-M   'P 1'
#
loop_
_entity.id
_entity.type
_entity.pdbx_description
1 polymer ?
#
loop_
_entity_poly.entity_id
_entity_poly.type
_entity_poly.pdbx_seq_one_letter_code
_entity_poly.pdbx_strand_id
1 'polypeptide(L)' 'MDLSTSYLGFNLKNPLVVSASPLSEKIDNLKLMQEKGAGAIVLHSLFEEQLTLES' A
#
# COMPACT_ATOMS: atom_id res chain seq x y z
N MET A 1 22.63 6.28 4.53
CA MET A 1 22.26 4.99 5.16
C MET A 1 21.43 4.23 4.14
N ASP A 2 21.74 2.97 3.88
CA ASP A 2 20.91 2.12 3.02
C ASP A 2 19.73 1.61 3.84
N LEU A 3 18.51 1.78 3.33
CA LEU A 3 17.28 1.31 3.95
C LEU A 3 16.68 0.12 3.20
N SER A 4 17.29 -0.33 2.10
CA SER A 4 16.76 -1.44 1.31
C SER A 4 16.53 -2.69 2.16
N THR A 5 15.47 -3.43 1.86
CA THR A 5 15.08 -4.62 2.64
C THR A 5 14.52 -5.71 1.74
N SER A 6 14.70 -6.96 2.16
CA SER A 6 14.07 -8.12 1.54
C SER A 6 12.84 -8.52 2.35
N TYR A 7 11.66 -8.53 1.72
CA TYR A 7 10.40 -8.89 2.35
C TYR A 7 9.58 -9.79 1.42
N LEU A 8 9.17 -10.97 1.90
CA LEU A 8 8.39 -11.96 1.13
C LEU A 8 9.01 -12.32 -0.24
N GLY A 9 10.34 -12.33 -0.34
CA GLY A 9 11.05 -12.60 -1.59
C GLY A 9 11.18 -11.40 -2.54
N PHE A 10 10.68 -10.22 -2.14
CA PHE A 10 10.83 -8.97 -2.88
C PHE A 10 11.93 -8.09 -2.29
N ASN A 11 12.66 -7.39 -3.15
CA ASN A 11 13.57 -6.32 -2.74
C ASN A 11 12.81 -4.98 -2.75
N LEU A 12 12.67 -4.37 -1.58
CA LEU A 12 12.02 -3.07 -1.40
C LEU A 12 13.08 -1.99 -1.18
N LYS A 13 12.80 -0.78 -1.66
CA LYS A 13 13.70 0.37 -1.49
C LYS A 13 13.85 0.82 -0.02
N ASN A 14 12.89 0.47 0.84
CA ASN A 14 12.89 0.74 2.27
C ASN A 14 11.82 -0.12 2.99
N PRO A 15 11.84 -0.24 4.32
CA PRO A 15 10.87 -1.04 5.07
C PRO A 15 9.53 -0.31 5.33
N LEU A 16 9.29 0.88 4.76
CA LEU A 16 8.07 1.63 5.01
C LEU A 16 6.91 1.09 4.16
N VAL A 17 5.89 0.60 4.84
CA VAL A 17 4.67 0.08 4.24
C VAL A 17 3.50 0.98 4.62
N VAL A 18 2.76 1.47 3.62
CA VAL A 18 1.54 2.25 3.87
C VAL A 18 0.40 1.29 4.23
N SER A 19 -0.28 1.56 5.35
CA SER A 19 -1.42 0.74 5.80
C SER A 19 -2.65 0.92 4.89
N ALA A 20 -3.59 -0.02 4.99
CA ALA A 20 -4.91 0.14 4.38
C ALA A 20 -5.54 1.45 4.87
N SER A 21 -5.98 2.29 3.94
CA SER A 21 -6.57 3.60 4.22
C SER A 21 -7.36 4.09 2.99
N PRO A 22 -8.22 5.11 3.10
CA PRO A 22 -8.92 5.70 1.96
C PRO A 22 -7.99 6.22 0.84
N LEU A 23 -6.70 6.40 1.14
CA LEU A 23 -5.72 6.79 0.14
C LEU A 23 -5.50 5.69 -0.91
N SER A 24 -5.72 4.40 -0.60
CA SER A 24 -5.50 3.31 -1.56
C SER A 24 -6.69 3.02 -2.49
N GLU A 25 -7.81 3.73 -2.37
CA GLU A 25 -8.99 3.58 -3.23
C GLU A 25 -8.76 4.07 -4.68
N LYS A 26 -7.82 4.99 -4.89
CA LYS A 26 -7.51 5.57 -6.21
C LYS A 26 -6.12 5.19 -6.66
N ILE A 27 -6.01 4.69 -7.89
CA ILE A 27 -4.73 4.31 -8.50
C ILE A 27 -3.73 5.48 -8.52
N ASP A 28 -4.20 6.71 -8.74
CA ASP A 28 -3.32 7.89 -8.78
C ASP A 28 -2.65 8.17 -7.43
N ASN A 29 -3.35 7.88 -6.33
CA ASN A 29 -2.77 7.99 -5.00
C ASN A 29 -1.70 6.92 -4.75
N LEU A 30 -1.89 5.70 -5.28
CA LEU A 30 -0.87 4.63 -5.20
C LEU A 30 0.43 5.06 -5.88
N LYS A 31 0.33 5.67 -7.08
CA LYS A 31 1.49 6.23 -7.80
C LYS A 31 2.16 7.32 -6.98
N LEU A 32 1.39 8.25 -6.42
CA LEU A 32 1.93 9.32 -5.59
C LEU A 32 2.65 8.77 -4.35
N MET A 33 2.06 7.79 -3.65
CA MET A 33 2.69 7.15 -2.49
C MET A 33 4.01 6.47 -2.85
N GLN A 34 4.04 5.75 -3.98
CA GLN A 34 5.27 5.18 -4.51
C GLN A 34 6.33 6.27 -4.75
N GLU A 35 5.97 7.35 -5.45
CA GLU A 35 6.87 8.49 -5.72
C GLU A 35 7.37 9.16 -4.44
N LYS A 36 6.53 9.24 -3.41
CA LYS A 36 6.88 9.83 -2.10
C LYS A 36 7.71 8.93 -1.20
N GLY A 37 8.00 7.70 -1.61
CA GLY A 37 8.92 6.84 -0.86
C GLY A 37 8.31 5.59 -0.25
N ALA A 38 7.04 5.26 -0.49
CA ALA A 38 6.46 4.00 0.01
C ALA A 38 7.21 2.78 -0.58
N GLY A 39 7.67 1.87 0.27
CA GLY A 39 8.29 0.60 -0.12
C GLY A 39 7.27 -0.44 -0.56
N ALA A 40 6.11 -0.46 0.11
CA ALA A 40 4.92 -1.21 -0.31
C ALA A 40 3.64 -0.50 0.18
N ILE A 41 2.48 -0.91 -0.34
CA ILE A 41 1.17 -0.34 0.01
C ILE A 41 0.19 -1.49 0.25
N VAL A 42 -0.54 -1.44 1.37
CA VAL A 42 -1.66 -2.35 1.64
C VAL A 42 -2.93 -1.72 1.04
N LEU A 43 -3.60 -2.48 0.17
CA LEU A 43 -4.84 -2.03 -0.47
C LEU A 43 -6.01 -2.03 0.52
N HIS A 44 -7.05 -1.26 0.19
CA HIS A 44 -8.30 -1.24 0.95
C HIS A 44 -8.94 -2.64 0.99
N SER A 45 -9.73 -2.91 2.03
CA SER A 45 -10.28 -4.24 2.28
C SER A 45 -11.44 -4.54 1.32
N LEU A 46 -11.29 -5.52 0.43
CA LEU A 46 -12.40 -5.99 -0.41
C LEU A 46 -13.58 -6.53 0.41
N PHE A 47 -13.33 -7.04 1.62
CA PHE A 47 -14.39 -7.50 2.51
C PHE A 47 -15.24 -6.34 3.06
N GLU A 48 -14.61 -5.18 3.31
CA GLU A 48 -15.31 -3.96 3.72
C GLU A 48 -16.20 -3.42 2.59
N GLU A 49 -15.71 -3.48 1.35
CA GLU A 49 -16.50 -3.17 0.15
C GLU A 49 -17.72 -4.11 0.02
N GLN A 50 -17.55 -5.41 0.26
CA GLN A 50 -18.65 -6.39 0.23
C GLN A 50 -19.75 -6.08 1.26
N LEU A 51 -19.38 -5.83 2.52
CA LEU A 51 -20.36 -5.48 3.57
C LEU A 51 -21.17 -4.21 3.23
N THR A 52 -20.51 -3.24 2.58
CA THR A 52 -21.14 -1.98 2.17
C THR A 52 -22.15 -2.18 1.05
N LEU A 53 -21.89 -3.12 0.11
CA LEU A 53 -22.82 -3.45 -0.98
C LEU A 53 -24.03 -4.26 -0.51
N GLU A 54 -23.91 -5.00 0.59
CA GLU A 54 -24.96 -5.88 1.14
C GLU A 54 -25.87 -5.22 2.18
N SER A 55 -25.65 -3.94 2.52
CA SER A 55 -26.42 -3.15 3.52
C SER A 55 -27.44 -2.21 2.87
#